data_AF-A0A523I7S5-F1
#
_entry.id   AF-A0A523I7S5-F1
#
_cell.length_a   1.000
_cell.length_b   1.000
_cell.length_c   1.000
_cell.angle_alpha   90.00
_cell.angle_beta   90.00
_cell.angle_gamma   90.00
#
_symmetry.space_group_name_H-M   'P 1'
#
loop_
_entity.id
_entity.type
_entity.pdbx_description
1 polymer ?
#
loop_
_entity_poly.entity_id
_entity_poly.type
_entity_poly.pdbx_seq_one_letter_code
_entity_poly.pdbx_strand_id
1 'polypeptide(L)'
;MPEILSMRARAAVVDNWLKIRLETLVPDLMRREKIDMWLIIAREYNEDPVIATMLPAKWLRARRRTILVFFDKGRQEGVERLAVSRYDIGEFFKKAWDKEKQPDQWQRLVGIIDERNPKRIALNYSADFGLADGIAHTGFKS
;
A
#
# COMPACT_ATOMS: atom_id res chain seq x y z
N MET A 1 -10.03 -34.09 16.07
CA MET A 1 -9.96 -32.63 16.32
C MET A 1 -9.05 -32.02 15.27
N PRO A 2 -9.32 -30.80 14.77
CA PRO A 2 -8.38 -30.14 13.85
C PRO A 2 -7.04 -29.90 14.55
N GLU A 3 -5.94 -30.18 13.84
CA GLU A 3 -4.58 -30.03 14.35
C GLU A 3 -4.19 -28.54 14.40
N ILE A 4 -3.63 -28.09 15.54
CA ILE A 4 -3.20 -26.71 15.69
C ILE A 4 -1.81 -26.55 15.07
N LEU A 5 -1.76 -25.86 13.93
CA LEU A 5 -0.51 -25.55 13.24
C LEU A 5 0.47 -24.75 14.11
N SER A 6 1.76 -25.02 13.95
CA SER A 6 2.84 -24.21 14.54
C SER A 6 2.79 -22.76 14.05
N MET A 7 3.36 -21.81 14.81
CA MET A 7 3.42 -20.40 14.41
C MET A 7 4.04 -20.20 13.01
N ARG A 8 5.08 -20.99 12.68
CA ARG A 8 5.73 -20.92 11.36
C ARG A 8 4.82 -21.41 10.24
N ALA A 9 4.11 -22.53 10.46
CA ALA A 9 3.16 -23.05 9.49
C ALA A 9 1.97 -22.10 9.29
N ARG A 10 1.49 -21.48 10.37
CA ARG A 10 0.44 -20.45 10.30
C ARG A 10 0.87 -19.22 9.51
N ALA A 11 2.10 -18.75 9.68
CA ALA A 11 2.64 -17.64 8.90
C ALA A 11 2.61 -17.94 7.39
N ALA A 12 3.02 -19.15 6.99
CA ALA A 12 2.98 -19.58 5.59
C ALA A 12 1.56 -19.61 5.01
N VAL A 13 0.56 -20.05 5.79
CA VAL A 13 -0.85 -20.02 5.38
C VAL A 13 -1.33 -18.58 5.16
N VAL A 14 -1.01 -17.67 6.07
CA VAL A 14 -1.38 -16.25 5.96
C VAL A 14 -0.72 -15.60 4.75
N ASP A 15 0.58 -15.85 4.52
CA ASP A 15 1.31 -15.33 3.37
C ASP A 15 0.75 -15.87 2.05
N ASN A 16 0.32 -17.14 2.02
CA ASN A 16 -0.35 -17.71 0.84
C ASN A 16 -1.71 -17.06 0.56
N TRP A 17 -2.52 -16.80 1.60
CA TRP A 17 -3.77 -16.07 1.43
C TRP A 17 -3.55 -14.62 0.99
N LEU A 18 -2.51 -13.97 1.52
CA LEU A 18 -2.09 -12.65 1.05
C LEU A 18 -1.74 -12.70 -0.44
N LYS A 19 -0.95 -13.69 -0.87
CA LYS A 19 -0.62 -13.89 -2.29
C LYS A 19 -1.86 -13.97 -3.17
N ILE A 20 -2.78 -14.87 -2.84
CA ILE A 20 -4.03 -15.07 -3.57
C ILE A 20 -4.81 -13.75 -3.65
N ARG A 21 -4.97 -13.04 -2.53
CA ARG A 21 -5.68 -11.75 -2.47
C ARG A 21 -5.05 -10.71 -3.40
N LEU A 22 -3.72 -10.57 -3.36
CA LEU A 22 -2.99 -9.59 -4.16
C LEU A 22 -2.99 -9.92 -5.65
N GLU A 23 -3.01 -11.21 -6.02
CA GLU A 23 -2.95 -11.67 -7.41
C GLU A 23 -4.33 -11.76 -8.08
N THR A 24 -5.41 -11.89 -7.30
CA THR A 24 -6.77 -12.09 -7.85
C THR A 24 -7.71 -10.95 -7.46
N LEU A 25 -7.99 -10.82 -6.16
CA LEU A 25 -9.02 -9.93 -5.64
C LEU A 25 -8.69 -8.45 -5.90
N VAL A 26 -7.45 -8.03 -5.63
CA VAL A 26 -7.06 -6.62 -5.81
C VAL A 26 -7.20 -6.17 -7.27
N PRO A 27 -6.63 -6.88 -8.28
CA PRO A 27 -6.86 -6.56 -9.68
C PRO A 27 -8.35 -6.49 -10.07
N ASP A 28 -9.15 -7.46 -9.62
CA ASP A 28 -10.56 -7.54 -9.98
C ASP A 28 -11.36 -6.36 -9.39
N LEU A 29 -11.11 -6.00 -8.13
CA LEU A 29 -11.77 -4.87 -7.48
C LEU A 29 -11.36 -3.54 -8.12
N MET A 30 -10.07 -3.32 -8.38
CA MET A 30 -9.59 -2.09 -9.04
C MET A 30 -10.27 -1.89 -10.40
N ARG A 31 -10.33 -2.94 -11.23
CA ARG A 31 -10.94 -2.88 -12.57
C ARG A 31 -12.44 -2.69 -12.51
N ARG A 32 -13.13 -3.43 -11.62
CA ARG A 32 -14.58 -3.30 -11.41
C ARG A 32 -14.95 -1.87 -11.05
N GLU A 33 -14.19 -1.26 -10.14
CA GLU A 33 -14.44 0.10 -9.68
C GLU A 33 -13.78 1.17 -10.55
N LYS A 34 -13.11 0.79 -11.66
CA LYS A 34 -12.41 1.69 -12.60
C LYS A 34 -11.35 2.56 -11.90
N ILE A 35 -10.53 1.94 -11.07
CA ILE A 35 -9.42 2.55 -10.33
C ILE A 35 -8.12 2.16 -11.04
N ASP A 36 -7.36 3.16 -11.49
CA ASP A 36 -6.07 2.91 -12.14
C ASP A 36 -4.96 2.77 -11.10
N MET A 37 -5.05 3.56 -10.02
CA MET A 37 -4.10 3.52 -8.92
C MET A 37 -4.83 3.51 -7.58
N TRP A 38 -4.40 2.66 -6.65
CA TRP A 38 -4.92 2.64 -5.29
C TRP A 38 -3.79 2.87 -4.30
N LEU A 39 -3.98 3.83 -3.39
CA LEU A 39 -3.01 4.18 -2.35
C LEU A 39 -3.59 3.84 -0.98
N ILE A 40 -2.83 3.05 -0.22
CA ILE A 40 -3.12 2.77 1.19
C ILE A 40 -2.02 3.42 2.03
N ILE A 41 -2.37 4.44 2.81
CA ILE A 41 -1.44 5.22 3.62
C ILE A 41 -1.66 4.86 5.08
N ALA A 42 -0.78 4.04 5.66
CA ALA A 42 -0.79 3.81 7.11
C ALA A 42 0.05 4.87 7.83
N ARG A 43 -0.52 5.42 8.90
CA ARG A 43 0.20 6.27 9.86
C ARG A 43 0.71 5.42 11.01
N GLU A 44 1.78 5.89 11.66
CA GLU A 44 2.22 5.34 12.94
C GLU A 44 1.04 5.45 13.94
N TYR A 45 0.70 4.37 14.65
CA TYR A 45 -0.38 4.31 15.65
C TYR A 45 -1.83 4.50 15.14
N ASN A 46 -2.06 4.67 13.84
CA ASN A 46 -3.39 4.71 13.23
C ASN A 46 -3.33 4.03 11.85
N GLU A 47 -3.26 2.71 11.89
CA GLU A 47 -3.22 1.85 10.72
C GLU A 47 -4.63 1.65 10.18
N ASP A 48 -4.80 1.86 8.88
CA ASP A 48 -6.01 1.46 8.17
C ASP A 48 -6.25 -0.05 8.37
N PRO A 49 -7.45 -0.52 8.77
CA PRO A 49 -7.71 -1.95 8.97
C PRO A 49 -7.40 -2.80 7.73
N VAL A 50 -7.47 -2.21 6.53
CA VAL A 50 -7.09 -2.87 5.28
C VAL A 50 -5.59 -3.16 5.25
N ILE A 51 -4.71 -2.29 5.76
CA ILE A 51 -3.26 -2.50 5.65
C ILE A 51 -2.82 -3.77 6.38
N ALA A 52 -3.42 -4.10 7.51
CA ALA A 52 -3.12 -5.33 8.25
C ALA A 52 -3.39 -6.58 7.41
N THR A 53 -4.32 -6.51 6.47
CA THR A 53 -4.63 -7.59 5.52
C THR A 53 -3.76 -7.56 4.27
N MET A 54 -2.95 -6.52 4.06
CA MET A 54 -2.10 -6.36 2.88
C MET A 54 -0.62 -6.62 3.19
N LEU A 55 -0.28 -7.04 4.40
CA LEU A 55 1.09 -7.21 4.86
C LEU A 55 1.40 -8.67 5.24
N PRO A 56 2.65 -9.14 5.05
CA PRO A 56 3.05 -10.50 5.40
C PRO A 56 2.94 -10.77 6.91
N ALA A 57 2.80 -12.04 7.29
CA ALA A 57 2.59 -12.46 8.67
C ALA A 57 3.71 -12.03 9.63
N LYS A 58 4.93 -11.85 9.13
CA LYS A 58 6.10 -11.42 9.93
C LYS A 58 6.17 -9.90 10.13
N TRP A 59 5.32 -9.13 9.47
CA TRP A 59 5.32 -7.66 9.55
C TRP A 59 4.54 -7.20 10.79
N LEU A 60 5.24 -7.16 11.92
CA LEU A 60 4.70 -6.95 13.28
C LEU A 60 4.29 -5.49 13.60
N ARG A 61 3.58 -4.80 12.70
CA ARG A 61 3.10 -3.39 12.74
C ARG A 61 4.01 -2.37 12.04
N ALA A 62 3.37 -1.41 11.37
CA ALA A 62 4.01 -0.27 10.72
C ALA A 62 4.52 0.71 11.80
N ARG A 63 5.73 0.45 12.31
CA ARG A 63 6.41 1.40 13.23
C ARG A 63 6.71 2.76 12.60
N ARG A 64 6.44 2.96 11.29
CA ARG A 64 6.61 4.20 10.53
C ARG A 64 5.60 4.27 9.38
N ARG A 65 5.34 5.48 8.89
CA ARG A 65 4.47 5.72 7.73
C ARG A 65 4.85 4.81 6.56
N THR A 66 3.86 4.06 6.10
CA THR A 66 3.99 3.11 4.99
C THR A 66 2.91 3.41 3.99
N ILE A 67 3.30 3.64 2.73
CA ILE A 67 2.37 3.87 1.64
C ILE A 67 2.48 2.70 0.69
N LEU A 68 1.42 1.91 0.60
CA LEU A 68 1.29 0.87 -0.42
C LEU A 68 0.67 1.50 -1.66
N VAL A 69 1.28 1.26 -2.81
CA VAL A 69 0.80 1.73 -4.11
C VAL A 69 0.49 0.52 -4.96
N PHE A 70 -0.74 0.47 -5.45
CA PHE A 70 -1.19 -0.47 -6.46
C PHE A 70 -1.43 0.30 -7.74
N PHE A 71 -0.91 -0.19 -8.86
CA PHE A 71 -1.15 0.40 -10.18
C PHE A 71 -1.54 -0.69 -11.17
N ASP A 72 -2.74 -0.62 -11.73
CA ASP A 72 -3.20 -1.59 -12.73
C ASP A 72 -2.54 -1.30 -14.08
N LYS A 73 -1.62 -2.19 -14.48
CA LYS A 73 -0.96 -2.16 -15.79
C LYS A 73 -1.78 -2.87 -16.87
N GLY A 74 -3.03 -3.23 -16.56
CA GLY A 74 -3.92 -3.95 -17.45
C GLY A 74 -3.86 -5.46 -17.25
N ARG A 75 -4.73 -6.18 -17.97
CA ARG A 75 -4.94 -7.64 -17.74
C ARG A 75 -3.71 -8.50 -17.98
N GLN A 76 -2.84 -8.11 -18.91
CA GLN A 76 -1.65 -8.89 -19.27
C GLN A 76 -0.52 -8.72 -18.26
N GLU A 77 -0.31 -7.49 -17.77
CA GLU A 77 0.79 -7.17 -16.86
C GLU A 77 0.38 -7.20 -15.37
N GLY A 78 -0.93 -7.22 -15.10
CA GLY A 78 -1.47 -7.28 -13.75
C GLY A 78 -1.33 -5.95 -13.00
N VAL A 79 -1.31 -6.06 -11.67
CA VAL A 79 -1.18 -4.90 -10.78
C VAL A 79 0.26 -4.83 -10.26
N GLU A 80 0.93 -3.71 -10.56
CA GLU A 80 2.19 -3.36 -9.93
C GLU A 80 1.96 -3.00 -8.46
N ARG A 81 2.84 -3.51 -7.59
CA ARG A 81 2.76 -3.33 -6.13
C ARG A 81 4.04 -2.72 -5.62
N LEU A 82 3.96 -1.51 -5.09
CA LEU A 82 5.10 -0.77 -4.55
C LEU A 82 4.88 -0.43 -3.09
N ALA A 83 5.98 -0.34 -2.36
CA ALA A 83 6.00 0.18 -1.00
C ALA A 83 6.90 1.41 -0.94
N VAL A 84 6.30 2.57 -0.67
CA VAL A 84 7.03 3.79 -0.30
C VAL A 84 7.23 3.71 1.20
N SER A 85 8.23 2.94 1.63
CA SER A 85 8.55 2.68 3.03
C SER A 85 10.06 2.56 3.21
N ARG A 86 10.52 2.79 4.44
CA ARG A 86 11.95 2.66 4.79
C ARG A 86 12.42 1.20 4.69
N TYR A 87 11.56 0.28 5.11
CA TYR A 87 11.84 -1.15 5.13
C TYR A 87 11.16 -1.86 3.98
N ASP A 88 11.79 -2.92 3.53
CA ASP A 88 11.25 -3.86 2.56
C ASP A 88 10.04 -4.60 3.16
N ILE A 89 9.04 -4.89 2.34
CA ILE A 89 7.80 -5.61 2.71
C ILE A 89 7.79 -6.99 2.03
N GLY A 90 8.97 -7.60 1.96
CA GLY A 90 9.16 -8.93 1.39
C GLY A 90 8.85 -8.97 -0.10
N GLU A 91 8.52 -10.15 -0.59
CA GLU A 91 8.31 -10.39 -2.02
C GLU A 91 7.03 -9.77 -2.61
N PHE A 92 6.11 -9.29 -1.76
CA PHE A 92 4.80 -8.84 -2.21
C PHE A 92 4.77 -7.40 -2.73
N PHE A 93 5.69 -6.55 -2.26
CA PHE A 93 5.78 -5.15 -2.66
C PHE A 93 7.23 -4.77 -2.93
N LYS A 94 7.48 -4.23 -4.12
CA LYS A 94 8.80 -3.69 -4.45
C LYS A 94 9.02 -2.39 -3.68
N LYS A 95 10.12 -2.31 -2.93
CA LYS A 95 10.53 -1.07 -2.27
C LYS A 95 10.77 0.02 -3.32
N ALA A 96 10.10 1.16 -3.16
CA ALA A 96 10.11 2.26 -4.12
C ALA A 96 10.65 3.58 -3.53
N TRP A 97 11.20 3.56 -2.32
CA TRP A 97 11.74 4.76 -1.67
C TRP A 97 13.14 4.55 -1.11
N ASP A 98 14.02 5.50 -1.41
CA ASP A 98 15.36 5.62 -0.86
C ASP A 98 15.49 7.01 -0.22
N LYS A 99 15.58 7.03 1.11
CA LYS A 99 15.63 8.27 1.90
C LYS A 99 16.87 9.10 1.61
N GLU A 100 17.99 8.45 1.28
CA GLU A 100 19.26 9.16 1.03
C GLU A 100 19.21 9.90 -0.31
N LYS A 101 18.44 9.41 -1.28
CA LYS A 101 18.25 10.06 -2.59
C LYS A 101 17.13 11.08 -2.59
N GLN A 102 16.05 10.79 -1.87
CA GLN A 102 14.88 11.65 -1.76
C GLN A 102 14.39 11.62 -0.31
N PRO A 103 14.79 12.59 0.54
CA PRO A 103 14.43 12.60 1.95
C PRO A 103 12.92 12.77 2.19
N ASP A 104 12.19 13.35 1.24
CA ASP A 104 10.74 13.52 1.32
C ASP A 104 10.00 12.31 0.71
N GLN A 105 9.37 11.52 1.59
CA GLN A 105 8.56 10.36 1.23
C GLN A 105 7.35 10.73 0.35
N TRP A 106 6.73 11.89 0.58
CA TRP A 106 5.60 12.36 -0.21
C TRP A 106 6.05 12.78 -1.60
N GLN A 107 7.18 13.46 -1.70
CA GLN A 107 7.72 13.83 -3.01
C GLN A 107 8.08 12.58 -3.83
N ARG A 108 8.56 11.50 -3.19
CA ARG A 108 8.72 10.22 -3.89
C ARG A 108 7.38 9.67 -4.40
N LEU A 109 6.33 9.71 -3.58
CA LEU A 109 4.99 9.26 -3.98
C LEU A 109 4.47 10.08 -5.18
N VAL A 110 4.63 11.40 -5.17
CA VAL A 110 4.25 12.27 -6.30
C VAL A 110 4.99 11.82 -7.57
N GLY A 111 6.30 11.59 -7.50
CA GLY A 111 7.04 11.07 -8.64
C GLY A 111 6.53 9.70 -9.14
N ILE A 112 6.10 8.80 -8.25
CA ILE A 112 5.49 7.51 -8.64
C ILE A 112 4.19 7.75 -9.42
N ILE A 113 3.36 8.69 -8.96
CA ILE A 113 2.10 9.05 -9.60
C ILE A 113 2.37 9.64 -10.98
N ASP A 114 3.32 10.58 -11.09
CA ASP A 114 3.68 11.25 -12.34
C ASP A 114 4.25 10.27 -13.37
N GLU A 115 5.14 9.36 -12.95
CA GLU A 115 5.72 8.29 -13.79
C GLU A 115 4.65 7.39 -14.42
N ARG A 116 3.51 7.19 -13.74
CA ARG A 116 2.44 6.25 -14.14
C ARG A 116 1.23 6.94 -14.75
N ASN A 117 1.05 8.24 -14.47
CA ASN A 117 -0.03 9.10 -14.96
C ASN A 117 -1.44 8.44 -14.90
N PRO A 118 -1.90 7.98 -13.72
CA PRO A 118 -3.22 7.37 -13.58
C PRO A 118 -4.34 8.40 -13.81
N LYS A 119 -5.47 7.98 -14.39
CA LYS A 119 -6.64 8.86 -14.57
C LYS A 119 -7.52 8.88 -13.33
N ARG A 120 -7.59 7.76 -12.59
CA ARG A 120 -8.36 7.64 -11.35
C ARG A 120 -7.55 7.00 -10.23
N ILE A 121 -7.38 7.77 -9.16
CA ILE A 121 -6.70 7.34 -7.93
C ILE A 121 -7.74 7.11 -6.84
N ALA A 122 -7.69 5.94 -6.18
CA ALA A 122 -8.43 5.67 -4.96
C ALA A 122 -7.53 5.86 -3.73
N LEU A 123 -8.11 6.44 -2.68
CA LEU A 123 -7.48 6.62 -1.38
C LEU A 123 -8.36 5.99 -0.31
N ASN A 124 -7.76 5.37 0.70
CA ASN A 124 -8.51 5.03 1.90
C ASN A 124 -8.51 6.22 2.88
N TYR A 125 -9.69 6.56 3.40
CA TYR A 125 -9.86 7.55 4.45
C TYR A 125 -10.28 6.84 5.73
N SER A 126 -9.54 7.00 6.83
CA SER A 126 -10.06 6.60 8.15
C SER A 126 -10.88 7.75 8.74
N ALA A 127 -12.05 7.44 9.30
CA ALA A 127 -13.01 8.42 9.81
C ALA A 127 -12.52 9.16 11.07
N ASP A 128 -11.40 8.75 11.68
CA ASP A 128 -10.86 9.38 12.87
C ASP A 128 -9.99 10.60 12.50
N PHE A 129 -10.68 11.73 12.61
CA PHE A 129 -10.32 13.13 12.43
C PHE A 129 -10.45 13.74 11.02
N GLY A 130 -11.56 14.46 10.86
CA GLY A 130 -11.63 15.68 10.09
C GLY A 130 -10.83 16.80 10.76
N LEU A 131 -9.74 17.19 10.12
CA LEU A 131 -9.41 18.58 9.92
C LEU A 131 -8.98 18.66 8.46
N ALA A 132 -9.80 19.35 7.68
CA ALA A 132 -9.53 19.67 6.29
C ALA A 132 -8.08 20.14 6.12
N ASP A 133 -7.28 19.37 5.38
CA ASP A 133 -6.34 19.85 4.36
C ASP A 133 -5.51 18.68 3.83
N GLY A 134 -6.04 18.02 2.79
CA GLY A 134 -5.26 17.18 1.87
C GLY A 134 -4.51 17.98 0.80
N ILE A 135 -4.66 19.32 0.81
CA ILE A 135 -3.75 20.32 0.26
C ILE A 135 -3.70 21.40 1.34
N ALA A 136 -2.57 21.55 2.03
CA ALA A 136 -2.35 22.80 2.73
C ALA A 136 -2.25 23.89 1.65
N HIS A 137 -3.23 24.79 1.61
CA HIS A 137 -3.28 25.93 0.69
C HIS A 137 -2.17 26.97 0.99
N THR A 138 -1.15 26.62 1.79
CA THR A 138 -0.04 27.47 2.21
C THR A 138 1.30 27.13 1.54
N GLY A 139 1.33 26.26 0.53
CA GLY A 139 2.51 26.04 -0.31
C GLY A 139 2.62 26.92 -1.56
N PHE A 140 1.63 27.79 -1.84
CA PHE A 140 1.53 28.54 -3.09
C PHE A 140 1.52 30.06 -2.85
N LYS A 141 2.60 30.59 -2.28
CA LYS A 141 3.15 31.96 -2.48
C LYS A 141 4.20 32.29 -1.43
N SER A 142 5.45 32.44 -1.88
CA SER A 142 6.39 33.52 -1.54
C SER A 142 7.46 33.54 -2.62
#